data_AF-A0A5C5TQ25-F1
#
_entry.id   AF-A0A5C5TQ25-F1
#
_cell.length_a   1.000
_cell.length_b   1.000
_cell.length_c   1.000
_cell.angle_alpha   90.00
_cell.angle_beta   90.00
_cell.angle_gamma   90.00
#
_symmetry.space_group_name_H-M   'P 1'
#
loop_
_entity.id
_entity.type
_entity.pdbx_description
1 polymer ?
#
loop_
_entity_poly.entity_id
_entity_poly.type
_entity_poly.pdbx_seq_one_letter_code
_entity_poly.pdbx_strand_id
1 'polypeptide(L)'
;MDDHPYPPCSGDDGGENDARVAMTLGYALGLMRNSKMAREIAGAIARVHARQRDLFVLCRTKLPPALDGAFRLAWEDIGHGSTVRIVMVGSPDWDDVWAARGFESDWTP
;
A
#
# COMPACT_ATOMS: atom_id res chain seq x y z
N MET A 1 23.04 -18.37 -29.49
CA MET A 1 21.75 -18.47 -28.78
C MET A 1 22.10 -18.15 -27.35
N ASP A 2 22.08 -16.86 -27.02
CA ASP A 2 22.55 -16.36 -25.74
C ASP A 2 21.45 -16.46 -24.69
N ASP A 3 21.89 -17.07 -23.59
CA ASP A 3 21.23 -17.25 -22.32
C ASP A 3 21.15 -15.88 -21.62
N HIS A 4 19.96 -15.27 -21.57
CA HIS A 4 19.71 -14.14 -20.68
C HIS A 4 18.67 -14.53 -19.63
N PRO A 5 19.06 -14.61 -18.34
CA PRO A 5 18.18 -14.91 -17.23
C PRO A 5 17.47 -13.63 -16.86
N TYR A 6 16.30 -13.38 -17.44
CA TYR A 6 15.38 -12.45 -16.78
C TYR A 6 14.83 -13.19 -15.56
N PRO A 7 15.10 -12.76 -14.31
CA PRO A 7 14.30 -13.26 -13.21
C PRO A 7 12.85 -12.90 -13.51
N PRO A 8 11.88 -13.77 -13.19
CA PRO A 8 10.48 -13.45 -13.39
C PRO A 8 10.16 -12.22 -12.55
N CYS A 9 10.03 -11.06 -13.18
CA CYS A 9 9.36 -9.88 -12.60
C CYS A 9 7.84 -10.12 -12.49
N SER A 10 7.42 -11.33 -12.11
CA SER A 10 6.03 -11.74 -11.99
C SER A 10 5.81 -12.26 -10.58
N GLY A 11 5.06 -11.52 -9.77
CA GLY A 11 4.65 -11.99 -8.46
C GLY A 11 3.47 -11.22 -7.94
N ASP A 12 3.72 -10.05 -7.34
CA ASP A 12 2.74 -9.44 -6.43
C ASP A 12 2.83 -7.90 -6.37
N ASP A 13 3.28 -7.26 -7.45
CA ASP A 13 3.35 -5.80 -7.51
C ASP A 13 2.05 -5.26 -8.11
N GLY A 14 1.31 -4.48 -7.32
CA GLY A 14 -0.04 -4.04 -7.65
C GLY A 14 -0.31 -2.61 -7.19
N GLY A 15 -0.70 -1.72 -8.11
CA GLY A 15 -1.09 -0.34 -7.79
C GLY A 15 -2.55 -0.24 -7.34
N GLU A 16 -3.12 0.97 -7.40
CA GLU A 16 -4.54 1.22 -7.04
C GLU A 16 -5.55 0.47 -7.92
N ASN A 17 -5.11 0.05 -9.12
CA ASN A 17 -5.90 -0.78 -10.04
C ASN A 17 -5.87 -2.28 -9.68
N ASP A 18 -5.04 -2.71 -8.71
CA ASP A 18 -5.07 -4.07 -8.18
C ASP A 18 -6.32 -4.25 -7.30
N ALA A 19 -7.18 -5.21 -7.65
CA ALA A 19 -8.41 -5.50 -6.94
C ALA A 19 -8.16 -5.85 -5.46
N ARG A 20 -7.05 -6.50 -5.12
CA ARG A 20 -6.68 -6.83 -3.73
C ARG A 20 -6.41 -5.56 -2.93
N VAL A 21 -5.67 -4.61 -3.52
CA VAL A 21 -5.35 -3.32 -2.89
C VAL A 21 -6.64 -2.53 -2.66
N ALA A 22 -7.51 -2.44 -3.67
CA ALA A 22 -8.78 -1.75 -3.57
C ALA A 22 -9.72 -2.38 -2.51
N MET A 23 -9.83 -3.71 -2.49
CA MET A 23 -10.62 -4.44 -1.49
C MET A 23 -10.04 -4.28 -0.08
N THR A 24 -8.71 -4.32 0.07
CA THR A 24 -8.04 -4.12 1.37
C THR A 24 -8.32 -2.73 1.94
N LEU A 25 -8.23 -1.69 1.09
CA LEU A 25 -8.58 -0.34 1.49
C LEU A 25 -10.05 -0.23 1.91
N GLY A 26 -10.96 -0.80 1.11
CA GLY A 26 -12.39 -0.82 1.42
C GLY A 26 -12.72 -1.53 2.73
N TYR A 27 -12.10 -2.69 2.98
CA TYR A 27 -12.26 -3.44 4.22
C TYR A 27 -11.73 -2.65 5.42
N ALA A 28 -10.49 -2.14 5.35
CA ALA A 28 -9.87 -1.41 6.45
C ALA A 28 -10.67 -0.16 6.84
N LEU A 29 -11.20 0.56 5.85
CA LEU A 29 -12.11 1.70 6.08
C LEU A 29 -13.48 1.25 6.61
N GLY A 30 -13.99 0.10 6.16
CA GLY A 30 -15.26 -0.47 6.61
C GLY A 30 -15.24 -0.94 8.07
N LEU A 31 -14.08 -1.33 8.59
CA LEU A 31 -13.90 -1.62 10.02
C LEU A 31 -14.09 -0.38 10.91
N MET A 32 -14.05 0.81 10.32
CA MET A 32 -14.28 2.05 11.06
C MET A 32 -15.77 2.25 11.30
N ARG A 33 -16.17 2.23 12.57
CA ARG A 33 -17.56 2.44 13.01
C ARG A 33 -18.11 3.85 12.72
N ASN A 34 -17.31 4.76 12.18
CA ASN A 34 -17.66 6.16 11.94
C ASN A 34 -17.32 6.55 10.49
N SER A 35 -18.37 6.82 9.69
CA SER A 35 -18.26 7.17 8.28
C SER A 35 -17.58 8.52 8.02
N LYS A 36 -17.66 9.47 8.97
CA LYS A 36 -16.93 10.75 8.87
C LYS A 36 -15.42 10.50 8.97
N MET A 37 -15.02 9.70 9.95
CA MET A 37 -13.62 9.33 10.17
C MET A 37 -13.05 8.56 8.98
N ALA A 38 -13.81 7.61 8.43
CA ALA A 38 -13.40 6.87 7.23
C ALA A 38 -13.14 7.79 6.03
N ARG A 39 -13.97 8.83 5.82
CA ARG A 39 -13.75 9.82 4.74
C ARG A 39 -12.52 10.69 4.98
N GLU A 40 -12.31 11.14 6.22
CA GLU A 40 -11.13 11.93 6.59
C GLU A 40 -9.84 11.13 6.33
N ILE A 41 -9.84 9.84 6.69
CA ILE A 41 -8.72 8.93 6.47
C ILE A 41 -8.52 8.64 4.99
N ALA A 42 -9.59 8.40 4.23
CA ALA A 42 -9.50 8.23 2.78
C ALA A 42 -8.86 9.47 2.11
N GLY A 43 -9.19 10.68 2.56
CA GLY A 43 -8.55 11.92 2.08
C GLY A 43 -7.09 12.08 2.53
N ALA A 44 -6.73 11.53 3.69
CA ALA A 44 -5.36 11.51 4.20
C ALA A 44 -4.46 10.55 3.42
N ILE A 45 -5.01 9.48 2.85
CA ILE A 45 -4.26 8.52 2.04
C ILE A 45 -3.96 9.16 0.67
N ALA A 46 -2.68 9.25 0.35
CA ALA A 46 -2.21 9.71 -0.94
C ALA A 46 -2.31 8.60 -1.98
N ARG A 47 -1.90 7.38 -1.61
CA ARG A 47 -1.84 6.21 -2.49
C ARG A 47 -1.73 4.92 -1.69
N VAL A 48 -2.19 3.81 -2.25
CA VAL A 48 -1.94 2.46 -1.72
C VAL A 48 -1.39 1.57 -2.83
N HIS A 49 -0.40 0.74 -2.52
CA HIS A 49 0.12 -0.26 -3.46
C HIS A 49 0.70 -1.46 -2.71
N ALA A 50 0.76 -2.60 -3.39
CA ALA A 50 1.40 -3.81 -2.91
C ALA A 50 2.73 -4.03 -3.65
N ARG A 51 3.71 -4.58 -2.95
CA ARG A 51 4.98 -5.02 -3.51
C ARG A 51 5.51 -6.21 -2.73
N GLN A 52 5.87 -7.30 -3.42
CA GLN A 52 6.48 -8.49 -2.80
C GLN A 52 5.79 -8.94 -1.48
N ARG A 53 4.45 -8.94 -1.46
CA ARG A 53 3.57 -9.25 -0.29
C ARG A 53 3.49 -8.19 0.81
N ASP A 54 4.21 -7.09 0.72
CA ASP A 54 4.05 -5.94 1.59
C ASP A 54 2.99 -5.00 1.03
N LEU A 55 2.11 -4.47 1.88
CA LEU A 55 1.22 -3.37 1.54
C LEU A 55 1.83 -2.05 2.00
N PHE A 56 1.94 -1.09 1.09
CA PHE A 56 2.38 0.27 1.36
C PHE A 56 1.18 1.21 1.32
N VAL A 57 0.90 1.86 2.45
CA VAL A 57 -0.14 2.89 2.57
C VAL A 57 0.58 4.22 2.72
N LEU A 58 0.55 5.03 1.66
CA LEU A 58 1.21 6.32 1.59
C LEU A 58 0.24 7.41 2.02
N CYS A 59 0.62 8.23 2.99
CA CYS A 59 -0.29 9.18 3.62
C CYS A 59 0.26 10.61 3.59
N ARG A 60 -0.61 11.57 3.30
CA ARG A 60 -0.31 13.02 3.37
C ARG A 60 -0.24 13.52 4.81
N THR A 61 -0.94 12.85 5.72
CA THR A 61 -1.00 13.19 7.14
C THR A 61 -0.88 11.94 8.00
N LYS A 62 -0.55 12.15 9.28
CA LYS A 62 -0.41 11.05 10.24
C LYS A 62 -1.76 10.36 10.47
N LEU A 63 -1.79 9.07 10.18
CA LEU A 63 -2.95 8.23 10.45
C LEU A 63 -3.03 7.81 11.93
N PRO A 64 -4.24 7.63 12.49
CA PRO A 64 -4.42 7.06 13.83
C PRO A 64 -3.78 5.67 13.94
N PRO A 65 -3.10 5.33 15.06
CA PRO A 65 -2.48 4.02 15.26
C PRO A 65 -3.45 2.84 15.12
N ALA A 66 -4.74 3.05 15.43
CA ALA A 66 -5.77 2.03 15.30
C ALA A 66 -5.98 1.53 13.86
N LEU A 67 -5.58 2.32 12.85
CA LEU A 67 -5.66 1.89 11.45
C LEU A 67 -4.61 0.87 11.07
N ASP A 68 -3.46 0.86 11.74
CA ASP A 68 -2.41 -0.10 11.45
C ASP A 68 -2.93 -1.54 11.62
N GLY A 69 -3.64 -1.81 12.72
CA GLY A 69 -4.31 -3.10 12.93
C GLY A 69 -5.40 -3.40 11.89
N ALA A 70 -6.17 -2.39 11.48
CA ALA A 70 -7.22 -2.55 10.47
C ALA A 70 -6.66 -2.90 9.08
N PHE A 71 -5.59 -2.23 8.66
CA PHE A 71 -4.91 -2.53 7.39
C PHE A 71 -4.21 -3.88 7.43
N ARG A 72 -3.56 -4.24 8.55
CA ARG A 72 -2.91 -5.56 8.69
C ARG A 72 -3.92 -6.69 8.59
N LEU A 73 -5.03 -6.58 9.32
CA LEU A 73 -6.10 -7.57 9.25
C LEU A 73 -6.67 -7.68 7.82
N ALA A 74 -6.97 -6.55 7.19
CA ALA A 74 -7.50 -6.54 5.83
C ALA A 74 -6.51 -7.12 4.80
N TRP A 75 -5.21 -6.83 4.95
CA TRP A 75 -4.18 -7.33 4.04
C TRP A 75 -3.90 -8.82 4.22
N GLU A 76 -3.95 -9.31 5.45
CA GLU A 76 -3.86 -10.74 5.76
C GLU A 76 -5.02 -11.51 5.12
N ASP A 77 -6.24 -11.00 5.25
CA ASP A 77 -7.45 -11.61 4.72
C ASP A 77 -7.51 -11.57 3.17
N ILE A 78 -7.08 -10.47 2.54
CA ILE A 78 -7.32 -10.20 1.11
C ILE A 78 -6.05 -10.30 0.26
N GLY A 79 -4.96 -9.72 0.75
CA GLY A 79 -3.69 -9.57 0.04
C GLY A 79 -2.77 -10.78 0.13
N HIS A 80 -3.05 -11.69 1.07
CA HIS A 80 -2.23 -12.85 1.39
C HIS A 80 -0.80 -12.47 1.85
N GLY A 81 -0.67 -11.33 2.52
CA GLY A 81 0.56 -10.88 3.17
C GLY A 81 0.27 -10.33 4.56
N SER A 82 1.29 -10.25 5.43
CA SER A 82 1.13 -9.78 6.81
C SER A 82 1.82 -8.44 7.10
N THR A 83 2.64 -7.96 6.17
CA THR A 83 3.37 -6.71 6.33
C THR A 83 2.56 -5.55 5.78
N VAL A 84 2.30 -4.56 6.63
CA VAL A 84 1.77 -3.25 6.21
C VAL A 84 2.75 -2.18 6.66
N ARG A 85 3.11 -1.29 5.74
CA ARG A 85 3.93 -0.11 5.98
C ARG A 85 3.11 1.13 5.71
N ILE A 86 2.75 1.83 6.78
CA ILE A 86 2.11 3.14 6.68
C ILE A 86 3.20 4.20 6.72
N VAL A 87 3.40 4.89 5.60
CA VAL A 87 4.51 5.83 5.44
C VAL A 87 3.96 7.21 5.12
N MET A 88 4.48 8.24 5.78
CA MET A 88 4.11 9.62 5.47
C MET A 88 4.90 10.14 4.28
N VAL A 89 4.24 10.88 3.39
CA VAL A 89 4.91 11.57 2.29
C VAL A 89 5.94 12.55 2.87
N GLY A 90 7.19 12.44 2.41
CA GLY A 90 8.29 13.32 2.83
C GLY A 90 8.92 12.98 4.19
N SER A 91 8.58 11.84 4.83
CA SER A 91 9.36 11.33 5.97
C SER A 91 10.65 10.65 5.50
N PRO A 92 11.67 10.43 6.34
CA PRO A 92 12.86 9.68 5.93
C PRO A 92 12.55 8.29 5.35
N ASP A 93 11.57 7.59 5.93
CA ASP A 93 11.08 6.29 5.43
C ASP A 93 10.47 6.38 4.02
N TRP A 94 10.10 7.58 3.55
CA TRP A 94 9.58 7.82 2.21
C TRP A 94 10.66 7.59 1.15
N ASP A 95 11.87 8.06 1.42
CA ASP A 95 12.99 7.95 0.48
C ASP A 95 13.38 6.48 0.29
N ASP A 96 13.26 5.65 1.32
CA ASP A 96 13.48 4.21 1.25
C ASP A 96 12.39 3.49 0.44
N VAL A 97 11.12 3.84 0.64
CA VAL A 97 10.01 3.34 -0.20
C VAL A 97 10.22 3.74 -1.66
N TRP A 98 10.68 4.97 -1.87
CA TRP A 98 10.95 5.52 -3.19
C TRP A 98 12.17 4.90 -3.87
N ALA A 99 13.26 4.69 -3.15
CA ALA A 99 14.47 4.06 -3.69
C ALA A 99 14.20 2.60 -4.08
N ALA A 100 13.29 1.94 -3.37
CA ALA A 100 12.99 0.54 -3.59
C ALA A 100 11.97 0.30 -4.72
N ARG A 101 11.38 1.33 -5.32
CA ARG A 101 10.35 1.14 -6.35
C ARG A 101 10.91 0.63 -7.68
N GLY A 102 10.23 -0.35 -8.26
CA GLY A 102 10.42 -0.79 -9.65
C GLY A 102 9.30 -0.26 -10.55
N PHE A 103 9.04 1.05 -10.55
CA PHE A 103 7.94 1.60 -11.35
C PHE A 103 8.33 1.70 -12.83
N GLU A 104 7.53 1.05 -13.70
CA GLU A 104 7.33 1.48 -15.10
C GLU A 104 6.36 2.67 -15.21
N SER A 105 5.87 3.20 -14.09
CA SER A 105 4.97 4.34 -14.03
C SER A 105 5.75 5.65 -13.92
N ASP A 106 5.40 6.62 -14.77
CA ASP A 106 5.96 7.98 -14.93
C ASP A 106 5.89 8.89 -13.68
N TRP A 107 5.71 8.32 -12.49
CA TRP A 107 5.50 9.08 -11.28
C TRP A 107 6.84 9.51 -10.67
N THR A 108 7.08 10.82 -10.69
CA THR A 108 8.00 11.56 -9.81
C THR A 108 7.26 12.13 -8.60
N PRO A 109 7.95 12.46 -7.49
CA PRO A 109 7.32 12.92 -6.26
C PRO A 109 6.47 14.17 -6.48
#